data_AF-A0A5N3VY73-F1
#
_entry.id   AF-A0A5N3VY73-F1
#
_cell.length_a   1.000
_cell.length_b   1.000
_cell.length_c   1.000
_cell.angle_alpha   90.00
_cell.angle_beta   90.00
_cell.angle_gamma   90.00
#
_symmetry.space_group_name_H-M   'P 1'
#
loop_
_entity.id
_entity.type
_entity.pdbx_description
1 polymer ?
#
loop_
_entity_poly.entity_id
_entity_poly.type
_entity_poly.pdbx_seq_one_letter_code
_entity_poly.pdbx_strand_id
1 'polypeptide(L)'
;MVPTPPPPPPSPGHRGGPQPPTGQLGQPIDFMMRSVGYAVGLGSVCCFPYLCYCNGGGDFMITYFIMLIFCRKPLFFMELSLGQFASQGCLGFWRISPMFKGVGYGMMVVSTYIGIYYNVVICIAFYYYFSSMTLWTYCSNPWNTPSCVSALGDPKSLRPLL
;
A
#
# COMPACT_ATOMS: atom_id res chain seq x y z
N MET A 1 46.72 -5.95 32.06
CA MET A 1 47.33 -5.43 30.82
C MET A 1 47.13 -6.45 29.71
N VAL A 2 46.16 -6.20 28.83
CA VAL A 2 46.19 -6.71 27.46
C VAL A 2 45.87 -5.48 26.60
N PRO A 3 46.82 -4.96 25.82
CA PRO A 3 46.55 -3.87 24.89
C PRO A 3 45.58 -4.37 23.83
N THR A 4 44.44 -3.70 23.65
CA THR A 4 43.57 -3.93 22.49
C THR A 4 44.35 -3.63 21.21
N PRO A 5 44.32 -4.50 20.19
CA PRO A 5 45.03 -4.26 18.94
C PRO A 5 44.48 -3.01 18.24
N PRO A 6 45.34 -2.24 17.55
CA PRO A 6 44.90 -1.07 16.80
C PRO A 6 43.93 -1.46 15.67
N PRO A 7 42.95 -0.59 15.36
CA PRO A 7 41.97 -0.87 14.30
C PRO A 7 42.67 -1.04 12.93
N PRO A 8 42.16 -1.94 12.07
CA PRO A 8 42.73 -2.15 10.74
C PRO A 8 42.59 -0.89 9.87
N PRO A 9 43.54 -0.63 8.95
CA PRO A 9 43.48 0.51 8.06
C PRO A 9 42.25 0.44 7.15
N PRO A 10 41.62 1.59 6.83
CA PRO A 10 40.43 1.62 5.99
C PRO A 10 40.74 1.09 4.59
N SER A 11 39.91 0.16 4.11
CA SER A 11 39.99 -0.38 2.76
C SER A 11 39.88 0.76 1.72
N PRO A 12 40.77 0.83 0.72
CA PRO A 12 40.73 1.88 -0.30
C PRO A 12 39.63 1.54 -1.31
N GLY A 13 38.39 1.93 -1.01
CA GLY A 13 37.25 1.63 -1.88
C GLY A 13 35.96 2.42 -1.65
N HIS A 14 35.88 3.27 -0.62
CA HIS A 14 34.73 4.17 -0.45
C HIS A 14 35.20 5.61 -0.53
N ARG A 15 35.19 6.13 -1.77
CA ARG A 15 35.35 7.55 -2.05
C ARG A 15 34.19 8.26 -1.35
N GLY A 16 34.46 8.86 -0.20
CA GLY A 16 33.52 9.70 0.54
C GLY A 16 33.16 10.92 -0.30
N GLY A 17 32.10 10.80 -1.10
CA GLY A 17 31.26 11.95 -1.40
C GLY A 17 30.51 12.36 -0.13
N PRO A 18 30.09 13.62 0.01
CA PRO A 18 29.14 13.99 1.05
C PRO A 18 27.96 13.03 0.97
N GLN A 19 27.62 12.34 2.08
CA GLN A 19 26.34 11.64 2.12
C GLN A 19 25.26 12.70 1.89
N PRO A 20 24.39 12.54 0.87
CA PRO A 20 23.32 13.51 0.66
C PRO A 20 22.52 13.59 1.97
N PRO A 21 22.11 14.80 2.40
CA PRO A 21 21.29 14.94 3.59
C PRO A 21 20.10 13.98 3.48
N THR A 22 19.85 13.22 4.56
CA THR A 22 18.86 12.15 4.60
C THR A 22 17.51 12.66 4.10
N GLY A 23 17.11 12.29 2.88
CA GLY A 23 15.80 12.64 2.32
C GLY A 23 15.74 13.16 0.88
N GLN A 24 16.85 13.31 0.15
CA GLN A 24 16.78 13.67 -1.27
C GLN A 24 16.31 12.46 -2.11
N LEU A 25 15.10 12.53 -2.67
CA LEU A 25 14.63 11.58 -3.68
C LEU A 25 15.50 11.74 -4.93
N GLY A 26 16.14 10.64 -5.33
CA GLY A 26 17.20 10.62 -6.33
C GLY A 26 16.80 11.24 -7.66
N GLN A 27 15.53 11.20 -8.06
CA GLN A 27 14.97 11.89 -9.24
C GLN A 27 13.49 12.28 -9.02
N PRO A 28 12.95 13.32 -9.69
CA PRO A 28 11.53 13.71 -9.60
C PRO A 28 10.54 12.58 -9.93
N ILE A 29 10.97 11.64 -10.79
CA ILE A 29 10.17 10.47 -11.18
C ILE A 29 9.90 9.53 -10.00
N ASP A 30 10.86 9.38 -9.07
CA ASP A 30 10.71 8.51 -7.90
C ASP A 30 9.67 9.08 -6.94
N PHE A 31 9.64 10.41 -6.81
CA PHE A 31 8.62 11.12 -6.05
C PHE A 31 7.22 10.95 -6.66
N MET A 32 7.10 11.07 -7.98
CA MET A 32 5.83 10.85 -8.68
C MET A 32 5.34 9.41 -8.51
N MET A 33 6.23 8.42 -8.66
CA MET A 33 5.85 7.01 -8.51
C MET A 33 5.37 6.69 -7.09
N ARG A 34 6.06 7.22 -6.07
CA ARG A 34 5.63 7.07 -4.66
C ARG A 34 4.28 7.72 -4.38
N SER A 35 4.05 8.93 -4.91
CA SER A 35 2.80 9.65 -4.69
C SER A 35 1.61 9.00 -5.41
N VAL A 36 1.81 8.49 -6.62
CA VAL A 36 0.79 7.71 -7.34
C VAL A 36 0.46 6.42 -6.58
N GLY A 37 1.48 5.71 -6.07
CA GLY A 37 1.28 4.50 -5.26
C GLY A 37 0.51 4.76 -3.97
N TYR A 38 0.70 5.93 -3.34
CA TYR A 38 -0.10 6.35 -2.19
C TYR A 38 -1.55 6.72 -2.58
N ALA A 39 -1.74 7.32 -3.75
CA ALA A 39 -3.05 7.76 -4.21
C ALA A 39 -3.97 6.61 -4.66
N VAL A 40 -3.39 5.51 -5.16
CA VAL A 40 -4.11 4.34 -5.70
C VAL A 40 -4.11 3.20 -4.67
N GLY A 41 -5.21 3.06 -3.93
CA GLY A 41 -5.41 1.96 -2.98
C GLY A 41 -6.37 0.88 -3.49
N LEU A 42 -6.26 -0.34 -2.96
CA LEU A 42 -7.15 -1.47 -3.28
C LEU A 42 -8.65 -1.13 -3.10
N GLY A 43 -8.98 -0.35 -2.06
CA GLY A 43 -10.34 0.13 -1.83
C GLY A 43 -10.88 1.03 -2.95
N SER A 44 -10.02 1.86 -3.56
CA SER A 44 -10.39 2.71 -4.68
C SER A 44 -10.71 1.92 -5.95
N VAL A 45 -10.18 0.70 -6.11
CA VAL A 45 -10.40 -0.13 -7.31
C VAL A 45 -11.56 -1.09 -7.12
N CYS A 46 -11.70 -1.69 -5.94
CA CYS A 46 -12.71 -2.72 -5.68
C CYS A 46 -14.06 -2.17 -5.20
N CYS A 47 -14.07 -1.10 -4.41
CA CYS A 47 -15.32 -0.54 -3.87
C CYS A 47 -15.94 0.50 -4.81
N PHE A 48 -15.12 1.19 -5.60
CA PHE A 48 -15.60 2.20 -6.54
C PHE A 48 -16.63 1.67 -7.56
N PRO A 49 -16.43 0.50 -8.19
CA PRO A 49 -17.41 -0.06 -9.13
C PRO A 49 -18.74 -0.37 -8.44
N TYR A 50 -18.69 -0.94 -7.24
CA TYR A 50 -19.87 -1.26 -6.46
C TYR A 50 -20.67 -0.01 -6.09
N LEU A 51 -19.98 1.04 -5.61
CA LEU A 51 -20.63 2.30 -5.23
C LEU A 51 -21.25 3.02 -6.44
N CYS A 52 -20.58 3.03 -7.59
CA CYS A 52 -21.15 3.60 -8.81
C CYS A 52 -22.39 2.82 -9.25
N TYR A 53 -22.36 1.48 -9.16
CA TYR A 53 -23.51 0.66 -9.55
C TYR A 53 -24.76 0.95 -8.70
N CYS A 54 -24.62 1.08 -7.38
CA CYS A 54 -25.75 1.35 -6.50
C CYS A 54 -26.28 2.79 -6.56
N ASN A 55 -25.43 3.76 -6.90
CA ASN A 55 -25.76 5.19 -6.77
C ASN A 55 -26.10 5.88 -8.12
N GLY A 56 -26.60 5.13 -9.11
CA GLY A 56 -27.05 5.69 -10.38
C GLY A 56 -25.98 5.76 -11.48
N GLY A 57 -24.88 5.02 -11.34
CA GLY A 57 -23.88 4.81 -12.39
C GLY A 57 -23.12 6.08 -12.77
N GLY A 58 -23.37 6.56 -13.99
CA GLY A 58 -22.62 7.63 -14.65
C GLY A 58 -22.78 9.01 -13.99
N ASP A 59 -23.96 9.33 -13.46
CA ASP A 59 -24.20 10.63 -12.81
C ASP A 59 -23.39 10.77 -11.52
N PHE A 60 -23.30 9.69 -10.73
CA PHE A 60 -22.46 9.65 -9.54
C PHE A 60 -20.97 9.80 -9.88
N MET A 61 -20.51 9.21 -10.99
CA MET A 61 -19.11 9.36 -11.43
C MET A 61 -18.76 10.82 -11.73
N ILE A 62 -19.66 11.58 -12.39
CA ILE A 62 -19.43 13.01 -12.71
C ILE A 62 -19.28 13.84 -11.43
N THR A 63 -20.20 13.71 -10.48
CA THR A 63 -20.11 14.43 -9.20
C THR A 63 -18.86 14.02 -8.42
N TYR A 64 -18.50 12.74 -8.44
CA TYR A 64 -17.30 12.23 -7.79
C TYR A 64 -16.02 12.84 -8.39
N PHE A 65 -15.90 12.95 -9.72
CA PHE A 65 -14.77 13.60 -10.37
C PHE A 65 -14.65 15.09 -10.01
N ILE A 66 -15.77 15.81 -9.97
CA ILE A 66 -15.79 17.22 -9.57
C ILE A 66 -15.29 17.36 -8.13
N MET A 67 -15.84 16.57 -7.19
CA MET A 67 -15.42 16.61 -5.79
C MET A 67 -13.96 16.16 -5.59
N LEU A 68 -13.48 15.18 -6.36
CA LEU A 68 -12.06 14.80 -6.35
C LEU A 68 -11.17 15.96 -6.79
N ILE A 69 -11.51 16.67 -7.86
CA ILE A 69 -10.67 17.77 -8.35
C ILE A 69 -10.69 18.95 -7.38
N PHE A 70 -11.87 19.33 -6.89
CA PHE A 70 -12.01 20.52 -6.03
C PHE A 70 -11.65 20.29 -4.57
N CYS A 71 -11.79 19.08 -4.02
CA CYS A 71 -11.49 18.80 -2.62
C CYS A 71 -10.18 18.01 -2.47
N ARG A 72 -10.00 16.93 -3.24
CA ARG A 72 -8.81 16.06 -3.08
C ARG A 72 -7.53 16.72 -3.60
N LYS A 73 -7.55 17.43 -4.75
CA LYS A 73 -6.33 18.12 -5.22
C LYS A 73 -5.79 19.16 -4.23
N PRO A 74 -6.59 20.10 -3.69
CA PRO A 74 -6.06 21.07 -2.74
C PRO A 74 -5.62 20.44 -1.42
N LEU A 75 -6.34 19.43 -0.91
CA LEU A 75 -5.92 18.69 0.28
C LEU A 75 -4.56 18.00 0.05
N PHE A 76 -4.39 17.35 -1.10
CA PHE A 76 -3.13 16.69 -1.45
C PHE A 76 -1.99 17.69 -1.63
N PHE A 77 -2.24 18.83 -2.28
CA PHE A 77 -1.26 19.89 -2.42
C PHE A 77 -0.83 20.45 -1.05
N MET A 78 -1.80 20.71 -0.16
CA MET A 78 -1.53 21.18 1.20
C MET A 78 -0.66 20.18 1.96
N GLU A 79 -1.00 18.88 1.91
CA GLU A 79 -0.24 17.84 2.59
C GLU A 79 1.20 17.73 2.05
N LEU A 80 1.38 17.81 0.73
CA LEU A 80 2.71 17.83 0.12
C LEU A 80 3.51 19.07 0.50
N SER A 81 2.92 20.27 0.43
CA SER A 81 3.58 21.51 0.83
C SER A 81 3.98 21.49 2.30
N LEU A 82 3.12 20.96 3.19
CA LEU A 82 3.45 20.76 4.60
C LEU A 82 4.58 19.76 4.79
N GLY A 83 4.59 18.65 4.04
CA GLY A 83 5.67 17.66 4.08
C GLY A 83 7.02 18.22 3.63
N GLN A 84 7.04 19.05 2.57
CA GLN A 84 8.27 19.71 2.10
C GLN A 84 8.73 20.81 3.05
N PHE A 85 7.80 21.61 3.60
CA PHE A 85 8.12 22.70 4.54
C PHE A 85 8.61 22.18 5.89
N ALA A 86 8.01 21.10 6.40
CA ALA A 86 8.38 20.57 7.71
C ALA A 86 9.79 19.98 7.71
N SER A 87 10.28 19.40 6.59
CA SER A 87 11.56 18.68 6.48
C SER A 87 11.89 17.75 7.68
N GLN A 88 10.85 17.34 8.39
CA GLN A 88 10.85 16.66 9.69
C GLN A 88 9.67 15.68 9.65
N GLY A 89 9.77 14.55 10.35
CA GLY A 89 8.71 13.54 10.36
C GLY A 89 7.38 14.05 10.93
N CYS A 90 6.32 13.25 10.81
CA CYS A 90 4.94 13.60 11.19
C CYS A 90 4.76 14.13 12.64
N LEU A 91 5.70 13.87 13.56
CA LEU A 91 5.69 14.40 14.92
C LEU A 91 6.51 15.70 15.08
N GLY A 92 7.47 15.96 14.19
CA GLY A 92 8.35 17.13 14.24
C GLY A 92 7.67 18.42 13.81
N PHE A 93 6.72 18.34 12.87
CA PHE A 93 5.93 19.48 12.40
C PHE A 93 5.09 20.15 13.52
N TRP A 94 4.46 19.35 14.37
CA TRP A 94 3.58 19.83 15.45
C TRP A 94 4.32 20.52 16.62
N ARG A 95 5.62 20.78 16.49
CA ARG A 95 6.38 21.60 17.46
C ARG A 95 6.06 23.10 17.35
N ILE A 96 5.48 23.55 16.23
CA ILE A 96 5.05 24.95 16.02
C ILE A 96 3.79 25.30 16.83
N SER A 97 2.86 24.37 17.00
CA SER A 97 1.66 24.54 17.83
C SER A 97 1.38 23.28 18.66
N PRO A 98 1.70 23.29 19.97
CA PRO A 98 1.59 22.08 20.80
C PRO A 98 0.15 21.59 20.99
N MET A 99 -0.85 22.43 20.73
CA MET A 99 -2.27 22.05 20.76
C MET A 99 -2.64 20.93 19.77
N PHE A 100 -1.95 20.85 18.62
CA PHE A 100 -2.26 19.85 17.60
C PHE A 100 -1.35 18.63 17.65
N LYS A 101 -0.51 18.50 18.68
CA LYS A 101 0.40 17.36 18.83
C LYS A 101 -0.34 16.01 18.88
N GLY A 102 -1.57 16.00 19.40
CA GLY A 102 -2.45 14.82 19.41
C GLY A 102 -2.82 14.30 18.02
N VAL A 103 -2.94 15.19 17.02
CA VAL A 103 -3.23 14.79 15.63
C VAL A 103 -2.08 13.98 15.05
N GLY A 104 -0.83 14.38 15.33
CA GLY A 104 0.36 13.64 14.91
C GLY A 104 0.44 12.22 15.50
N TYR A 105 0.14 12.07 16.80
CA TYR A 105 0.08 10.74 17.42
C TYR A 105 -1.07 9.89 16.86
N GLY A 106 -2.24 10.50 16.62
CA GLY A 106 -3.36 9.83 15.98
C GLY A 106 -3.00 9.31 14.58
N MET A 107 -2.34 10.12 13.76
CA MET A 107 -1.86 9.72 12.44
C MET A 107 -0.90 8.52 12.52
N MET A 108 -0.01 8.47 13.51
CA MET A 108 0.90 7.34 13.71
C MET A 108 0.14 6.06 14.05
N VAL A 109 -0.78 6.10 15.00
CA VAL A 109 -1.59 4.93 15.41
C VAL A 109 -2.44 4.41 14.25
N VAL A 110 -3.12 5.31 13.54
CA VAL A 110 -3.92 4.94 12.36
C VAL A 110 -3.05 4.32 11.28
N SER A 111 -1.87 4.88 11.00
CA SER A 111 -0.92 4.33 10.02
C SER A 111 -0.43 2.94 10.41
N THR A 112 -0.17 2.69 11.69
CA THR A 112 0.20 1.35 12.18
C THR A 112 -0.95 0.35 12.02
N TYR A 113 -2.17 0.74 12.38
CA TYR A 113 -3.34 -0.14 12.25
C TYR A 113 -3.61 -0.51 10.79
N ILE A 114 -3.58 0.48 9.90
CA ILE A 114 -3.67 0.28 8.45
C ILE A 114 -2.54 -0.63 7.97
N GLY A 115 -1.30 -0.39 8.41
CA GLY A 115 -0.16 -1.23 8.05
C GLY A 115 -0.38 -2.71 8.39
N ILE A 116 -0.83 -3.02 9.61
CA ILE A 116 -1.10 -4.40 10.03
C ILE A 116 -2.19 -5.03 9.15
N TYR A 117 -3.31 -4.31 8.96
CA TYR A 117 -4.44 -4.79 8.16
C TYR A 117 -4.03 -5.06 6.70
N TYR A 118 -3.33 -4.12 6.06
CA TYR A 118 -2.93 -4.26 4.66
C TYR A 118 -1.88 -5.36 4.46
N ASN A 119 -0.99 -5.60 5.42
CA ASN A 119 -0.05 -6.73 5.32
C ASN A 119 -0.78 -8.08 5.27
N VAL A 120 -1.85 -8.26 6.05
CA VAL A 120 -2.68 -9.48 5.98
C VAL A 120 -3.33 -9.64 4.60
N VAL A 121 -3.83 -8.55 4.02
CA VAL A 121 -4.40 -8.55 2.66
C VAL A 121 -3.33 -8.87 1.61
N ILE A 122 -2.10 -8.38 1.77
CA ILE A 122 -0.98 -8.73 0.88
C ILE A 122 -0.65 -10.23 1.01
N CYS A 123 -0.63 -10.77 2.23
CA CYS A 123 -0.41 -12.20 2.45
C CYS A 123 -1.49 -13.05 1.78
N ILE A 124 -2.77 -12.67 1.88
CA ILE A 124 -3.85 -13.41 1.23
C ILE A 124 -3.76 -13.30 -0.30
N ALA A 125 -3.39 -12.13 -0.83
CA ALA A 125 -3.18 -11.94 -2.26
C ALA A 125 -2.02 -12.83 -2.79
N PHE A 126 -0.91 -12.92 -2.06
CA PHE A 126 0.19 -13.82 -2.43
C PHE A 126 -0.23 -15.29 -2.33
N TYR A 127 -0.98 -15.67 -1.29
CA TYR A 127 -1.52 -17.02 -1.18
C TYR A 127 -2.36 -17.40 -2.39
N TYR A 128 -3.29 -16.53 -2.80
CA TYR A 128 -4.10 -16.76 -4.01
C TYR A 128 -3.29 -16.66 -5.31
N TYR A 129 -2.26 -15.82 -5.37
CA TYR A 129 -1.38 -15.74 -6.53
C TYR A 129 -0.65 -17.08 -6.78
N PHE A 130 0.01 -17.61 -5.76
CA PHE A 130 0.69 -18.91 -5.87
C PHE A 130 -0.31 -20.05 -6.03
N SER A 131 -1.44 -19.98 -5.33
CA SER A 131 -2.43 -21.03 -5.45
C SER A 131 -3.21 -20.96 -6.77
N SER A 132 -3.25 -19.84 -7.49
CA SER A 132 -3.80 -19.81 -8.84
C SER A 132 -2.99 -20.62 -9.85
N MET A 133 -1.74 -20.98 -9.51
CA MET A 133 -0.96 -21.96 -10.29
C MET A 133 -1.45 -23.40 -10.05
N THR A 134 -2.28 -23.63 -9.02
CA THR A 134 -3.04 -24.85 -8.78
C THR A 134 -4.52 -24.67 -9.16
N LEU A 135 -5.24 -25.75 -9.48
CA LEU A 135 -6.61 -25.65 -10.01
C LEU A 135 -7.66 -25.38 -8.93
N TRP A 136 -8.02 -24.10 -8.76
CA TRP A 136 -9.24 -23.65 -8.03
C TRP A 136 -10.52 -23.78 -8.87
N THR A 137 -10.40 -24.25 -10.11
CA THR A 137 -11.50 -24.38 -11.06
C THR A 137 -12.41 -25.58 -10.78
N TYR A 138 -11.95 -26.54 -9.97
CA TYR A 138 -12.65 -27.79 -9.71
C TYR A 138 -12.98 -27.99 -8.24
N CYS A 139 -14.10 -28.66 -8.00
CA CYS A 139 -14.56 -29.05 -6.67
C CYS A 139 -13.86 -30.31 -6.12
N SER A 140 -12.93 -30.90 -6.86
CA SER A 140 -12.14 -32.07 -6.44
C SER A 140 -10.94 -31.73 -5.53
N ASN A 141 -11.12 -30.89 -4.51
CA ASN A 141 -10.08 -30.57 -3.53
C ASN A 141 -10.47 -31.05 -2.11
N PRO A 142 -9.49 -31.42 -1.25
CA PRO A 142 -9.77 -31.97 0.08
C PRO A 142 -10.41 -30.98 1.05
N TRP A 143 -10.37 -29.68 0.75
CA TRP A 143 -11.00 -28.62 1.54
C TRP A 143 -12.44 -28.30 1.12
N ASN A 144 -12.98 -28.97 0.10
CA ASN A 144 -14.31 -28.66 -0.43
C ASN A 144 -15.43 -29.40 0.31
N THR A 145 -16.56 -28.72 0.47
CA THR A 145 -17.79 -29.26 1.03
C THR A 145 -18.65 -29.95 -0.05
N PRO A 146 -19.59 -30.84 0.32
CA PRO A 146 -20.46 -31.53 -0.64
C PRO A 146 -21.39 -30.60 -1.45
N SER A 147 -21.51 -29.33 -1.05
CA SER A 147 -22.29 -28.32 -1.77
C SER A 147 -21.47 -27.53 -2.81
N CYS A 148 -20.22 -27.91 -3.05
CA CYS A 148 -19.37 -27.26 -4.05
C CYS A 148 -19.88 -27.56 -5.47
N VAL A 149 -20.07 -26.51 -6.29
CA VAL A 149 -20.49 -26.63 -7.68
C VAL A 149 -19.43 -25.98 -8.58
N SER A 150 -18.82 -26.77 -9.46
CA SER A 150 -17.84 -26.30 -10.43
C SER A 150 -18.55 -25.73 -11.67
N ALA A 151 -18.18 -24.51 -12.11
CA ALA A 151 -18.75 -23.90 -13.32
C ALA A 151 -18.36 -24.62 -14.63
N LEU A 152 -17.25 -25.37 -14.63
CA LEU A 152 -16.73 -26.10 -15.80
C LEU A 152 -17.16 -27.59 -15.84
N GLY A 153 -17.89 -28.06 -14.82
CA GLY A 153 -18.16 -29.49 -14.59
C GLY A 153 -16.95 -30.26 -14.03
N ASP A 154 -17.16 -31.18 -13.10
CA ASP A 154 -16.09 -31.98 -12.51
C ASP A 154 -15.66 -33.14 -13.43
N PRO A 155 -14.37 -33.27 -13.82
CA PRO A 155 -13.90 -34.37 -14.66
C PRO A 155 -13.98 -35.75 -13.97
N LYS A 156 -14.27 -35.79 -12.67
CA LYS A 156 -14.54 -37.04 -11.94
C LYS A 156 -15.99 -37.54 -12.10
N SER A 157 -16.94 -36.67 -12.45
CA SER A 157 -18.33 -37.08 -12.72
C SER A 157 -18.51 -37.66 -14.13
N LEU A 158 -17.60 -37.38 -15.08
CA LEU A 158 -17.61 -37.96 -16.43
C LEU A 158 -16.90 -39.33 -16.54
N ARG A 159 -16.19 -39.76 -15.49
CA ARG A 159 -15.46 -41.04 -15.44
C ARG A 159 -16.26 -42.32 -15.11
N PRO A 160 -17.57 -42.33 -14.78
CA PRO A 160 -18.36 -43.56 -14.66
C PRO A 160 -18.93 -44.10 -15.98
N LEU A 161 -18.65 -43.49 -17.14
CA LEU A 161 -19.22 -43.88 -18.45
C LEU A 161 -18.16 -44.34 -19.48
N LEU A 162 -16.99 -44.81 -19.02
CA LEU A 162 -16.01 -45.56 -19.82
C LEU A 162 -15.57 -46.81 -19.06
#